data_AF-A0A398D9R4-F1
#
_entry.id   AF-A0A398D9R4-F1
#
_cell.length_a   1.000
_cell.length_b   1.000
_cell.length_c   1.000
_cell.angle_alpha   90.00
_cell.angle_beta   90.00
_cell.angle_gamma   90.00
#
_symmetry.space_group_name_H-M   'P 1'
#
loop_
_entity.id
_entity.type
_entity.pdbx_description
1 polymer ?
#
loop_
_entity_poly.entity_id
_entity_poly.type
_entity_poly.pdbx_seq_one_letter_code
_entity_poly.pdbx_strand_id
1 'polypeptide(L)' 'SPEVDVEYQCDEYYHPEDEGGLLWNDPTVGIVWPLPVGSMPLLSGKDQQWLTLAEGKER' A
#
# COMPACT_ATOMS: atom_id res chain seq x y z
N SER A 1 4.58 -0.62 -24.87
CA SER A 1 3.42 -0.97 -24.03
C SER A 1 3.71 -0.44 -22.64
N PRO A 2 2.87 0.34 -21.95
CA PRO A 2 3.11 0.70 -20.55
C PRO A 2 2.76 -0.51 -19.66
N GLU A 3 3.41 -1.63 -19.93
CA GLU A 3 3.20 -2.91 -19.27
C GLU A 3 4.36 -3.10 -18.30
N VAL A 4 4.01 -3.45 -17.07
CA VAL A 4 4.96 -3.67 -15.98
C VAL A 4 4.58 -4.99 -15.34
N ASP A 5 5.47 -5.97 -15.46
CA ASP A 5 5.34 -7.25 -14.79
C ASP A 5 6.12 -7.23 -13.48
N VAL A 6 5.49 -7.76 -12.43
CA VAL A 6 6.08 -7.87 -11.09
C VAL A 6 5.96 -9.32 -10.65
N GLU A 7 7.11 -9.94 -10.33
CA GLU A 7 7.20 -11.29 -9.80
C GLU A 7 7.95 -11.27 -8.47
N TYR A 8 7.47 -12.03 -7.48
CA TYR A 8 8.13 -12.19 -6.19
C TYR A 8 7.93 -13.63 -5.68
N GLN A 9 8.91 -14.14 -4.95
CA GLN A 9 8.86 -15.46 -4.32
C GLN A 9 8.40 -15.32 -2.86
N CYS A 10 7.55 -16.24 -2.42
CA CYS A 10 7.10 -16.35 -1.04
C CYS A 10 7.58 -17.67 -0.44
N ASP A 11 7.72 -17.69 0.87
CA ASP A 11 7.94 -18.89 1.67
C ASP A 11 6.63 -19.68 1.89
N GLU A 12 5.49 -19.00 1.94
CA GLU A 12 4.15 -19.59 2.12
C GLU A 12 3.12 -19.13 1.07
N TYR A 13 1.97 -19.81 1.04
CA TYR A 13 0.84 -19.43 0.20
C TYR A 13 0.09 -18.22 0.76
N TYR A 14 -0.67 -17.54 -0.09
CA TYR A 14 -1.44 -16.37 0.31
C TYR A 14 -2.65 -16.74 1.19
N HIS A 15 -2.73 -16.13 2.38
CA HIS A 15 -3.82 -16.24 3.35
C HIS A 15 -4.43 -14.85 3.59
N PRO A 16 -5.60 -14.53 2.98
CA PRO A 16 -6.22 -13.20 3.08
C PRO A 16 -6.49 -12.73 4.53
N GLU A 17 -6.69 -13.67 5.45
CA GLU A 17 -6.92 -13.43 6.87
C GLU A 17 -5.71 -12.86 7.62
N ASP A 18 -4.51 -13.10 7.12
CA ASP A 18 -3.25 -12.61 7.69
C ASP A 18 -2.77 -11.31 7.03
N GLU A 19 -3.52 -10.82 6.03
CA GLU A 19 -3.19 -9.59 5.34
C GLU A 19 -3.50 -8.36 6.20
N GLY A 20 -2.47 -7.55 6.45
CA GLY A 20 -2.59 -6.20 6.99
C GLY A 20 -2.08 -5.17 5.99
N GLY A 21 -2.54 -3.94 6.15
CA GLY A 21 -2.04 -2.83 5.34
C GLY A 21 -2.05 -1.52 6.10
N LEU A 22 -1.39 -0.55 5.48
CA LEU A 22 -1.25 0.81 5.95
C LEU A 22 -1.62 1.77 4.83
N LEU A 23 -2.19 2.93 5.17
CA LEU A 23 -2.45 3.98 4.22
C LEU A 23 -1.17 4.33 3.44
N TRP A 24 -1.23 4.31 2.11
CA TRP A 24 -0.07 4.46 1.22
C TRP A 24 0.72 5.77 1.42
N ASN A 25 0.02 6.84 1.83
CA ASN A 25 0.57 8.16 2.10
C ASN A 25 0.48 8.51 3.60
N ASP A 26 0.60 7.51 4.48
CA ASP A 26 0.65 7.72 5.92
C ASP A 26 1.67 8.80 6.30
N PRO A 27 1.25 9.87 7.02
CA PRO A 27 2.13 10.99 7.35
C PRO A 27 3.19 10.65 8.41
N THR A 28 2.98 9.59 9.19
CA THR A 28 3.93 9.13 10.22
C THR A 28 5.08 8.37 9.59
N VAL A 29 4.81 7.54 8.58
CA VAL A 29 5.84 6.85 7.78
C VAL A 29 6.53 7.83 6.82
N GLY A 30 5.76 8.74 6.20
CA GLY A 30 6.32 9.87 5.46
C GLY A 30 7.06 9.49 4.17
N ILE A 31 6.58 8.47 3.44
CA ILE A 31 7.22 8.03 2.19
C ILE A 31 7.08 9.10 1.11
N VAL A 32 8.23 9.53 0.55
CA VAL A 32 8.28 10.46 -0.58
C VAL A 32 8.25 9.66 -1.89
N TRP A 33 7.04 9.39 -2.39
CA TRP A 33 6.85 8.67 -3.64
C TRP A 33 7.31 9.51 -4.85
N PRO A 34 8.05 8.94 -5.82
CA PRO A 34 8.56 9.65 -7.01
C PRO A 34 7.48 9.85 -8.08
N LEU A 35 6.33 10.40 -7.69
CA LEU A 35 5.20 10.64 -8.57
C LEU A 35 5.40 11.93 -9.37
N PRO A 36 5.00 11.97 -10.66
CA PRO A 36 4.93 13.21 -11.42
C PRO A 36 4.09 14.29 -10.70
N VAL A 37 4.50 15.55 -10.81
CA VAL A 37 3.80 16.67 -10.15
C VAL A 37 2.34 16.72 -10.58
N GLY A 38 1.43 16.77 -9.61
CA GLY A 38 -0.03 16.80 -9.83
C GLY A 38 -0.66 15.44 -10.16
N SER A 39 0.11 14.35 -10.15
CA SER A 39 -0.44 13.00 -10.31
C SER A 39 -0.84 12.38 -8.98
N MET A 40 -1.84 11.51 -9.03
CA MET A 40 -2.27 10.65 -7.94
C MET A 40 -2.04 9.20 -8.35
N PRO A 41 -1.58 8.32 -7.44
CA PRO A 41 -1.46 6.92 -7.77
C PRO A 41 -2.85 6.33 -8.01
N LEU A 42 -2.94 5.39 -8.94
CA LEU A 42 -4.12 4.56 -9.09
C LEU A 42 -4.05 3.45 -8.03
N LEU A 43 -4.95 3.51 -7.06
CA LEU A 43 -4.99 2.56 -5.94
C LEU A 43 -6.20 1.64 -6.05
N SER A 44 -6.06 0.42 -5.56
CA SER A 44 -7.21 -0.47 -5.37
C SER A 44 -8.19 0.12 -4.35
N GLY A 45 -9.46 -0.30 -4.38
CA GLY A 45 -10.43 0.12 -3.36
C GLY A 45 -10.04 -0.32 -1.94
N LYS A 46 -9.33 -1.45 -1.82
CA LYS A 46 -8.82 -1.97 -0.53
C LYS A 46 -7.74 -1.04 0.04
N ASP A 47 -6.76 -0.65 -0.78
CA ASP A 47 -5.61 0.13 -0.31
C ASP A 47 -5.96 1.58 0.05
N GLN A 48 -7.07 2.09 -0.48
CA GLN A 48 -7.64 3.38 -0.11
C GLN A 48 -8.27 3.39 1.29
N GLN A 49 -8.53 2.22 1.88
CA GLN A 49 -9.28 2.08 3.14
C GLN A 49 -8.39 1.70 4.34
N TRP A 50 -7.10 1.43 4.12
CA TRP A 50 -6.19 1.16 5.22
C TRP A 50 -6.05 2.37 6.15
N LEU A 51 -5.82 2.08 7.43
CA LEU A 51 -5.64 3.10 8.45
C LEU A 51 -4.24 3.73 8.37
N THR A 52 -4.11 4.91 8.96
CA THR A 52 -2.80 5.44 9.32
C THR A 52 -2.16 4.61 10.44
N LEU A 53 -0.84 4.76 10.61
CA LEU A 53 -0.06 4.01 11.59
C LEU A 53 -0.45 4.43 13.01
N ALA A 54 -0.84 5.70 13.17
CA ALA A 54 -1.36 6.22 14.42
C ALA A 54 -2.69 5.54 14.77
N GLU A 55 -3.66 5.54 13.86
CA GLU A 55 -4.98 4.95 14.07
C GLU A 55 -4.93 3.43 14.28
N GLY A 56 -4.07 2.72 13.54
CA GLY A 56 -3.93 1.27 13.65
C GLY A 56 -3.37 0.79 14.99
N LYS A 57 -2.55 1.60 15.68
CA LYS A 57 -1.99 1.27 17.01
C LYS A 57 -3.00 1.36 18.14
N GLU A 58 -4.13 2.02 17.91
CA GLU A 58 -5.18 2.22 18.91
C GLU A 58 -6.27 1.14 18.84
N ARG A 59 -6.12 0.15 17.95
CA ARG A 59 -6.96 -1.04 17.83
C ARG A 59 -6.38 -2.22 18.59
#